data_AF-A0A2H5YJA3-F1
#
_entry.id   AF-A0A2H5YJA3-F1
#
_cell.length_a   1.000
_cell.length_b   1.000
_cell.length_c   1.000
_cell.angle_alpha   90.00
_cell.angle_beta   90.00
_cell.angle_gamma   90.00
#
_symmetry.space_group_name_H-M   'P 1'
#
loop_
_entity.id
_entity.type
_entity.pdbx_description
1 polymer ?
#
loop_
_entity_poly.entity_id
_entity_poly.type
_entity_poly.pdbx_seq_one_letter_code
_entity_poly.pdbx_strand_id
1 'polypeptide(L)'
;MSEAERILDVRNVHPRERHPLIFRELDALAAGDALLLVNDHDPRPLYYELMAERPGQFDWTPVQQGPETWSVRIRRLGAPGEPRTVAWLREEHRALAPRIDELAVLASRLSTASWSKESPAVRRALDFLRSHLLPHARLEEEVIYPAVERGLGAAGAAATMVRDHREVESLTMALAEAAGRADARADEGTVEEAKRLLYSLHALLRVHFAKEEEVYVPVLQRSLTPEEDERAMAVLAAHEGEGHEDRAG
;
A
#
# COMPACT_ATOMS: atom_id res chain seq x y z
N MET A 1 10.59 25.43 -21.87
CA MET A 1 10.82 24.55 -23.04
C MET A 1 9.52 24.52 -23.82
N SER A 2 9.55 24.59 -25.15
CA SER A 2 8.36 24.67 -26.00
C SER A 2 7.47 23.43 -25.82
N GLU A 3 6.27 23.60 -25.25
CA GLU A 3 5.23 22.55 -25.21
C GLU A 3 4.85 22.19 -26.65
N ALA A 4 5.21 20.99 -27.11
CA ALA A 4 4.82 20.51 -28.43
C ALA A 4 3.33 20.15 -28.39
N GLU A 5 2.47 21.11 -28.72
CA GLU A 5 1.03 20.88 -28.79
C GLU A 5 0.69 20.09 -30.06
N ARG A 6 0.31 18.81 -29.89
CA ARG A 6 -0.08 17.94 -31.00
C ARG A 6 -1.56 18.12 -31.30
N ILE A 7 -1.92 18.34 -32.56
CA ILE A 7 -3.33 18.52 -32.97
C ILE A 7 -3.87 17.19 -33.52
N LEU A 8 -5.04 16.76 -33.03
CA LEU A 8 -5.80 15.64 -33.57
C LEU A 8 -7.18 16.12 -34.02
N ASP A 9 -7.37 16.19 -35.33
CA ASP A 9 -8.66 16.53 -35.95
C ASP A 9 -9.41 15.25 -36.34
N VAL A 10 -10.54 15.00 -35.68
CA VAL A 10 -11.36 13.79 -35.88
C VAL A 10 -12.61 14.03 -36.71
N ARG A 11 -12.81 15.24 -37.27
CA ARG A 11 -14.02 15.59 -38.04
C ARG A 11 -14.23 14.69 -39.26
N ASN A 12 -13.13 14.25 -39.87
CA ASN A 12 -13.14 13.34 -41.03
C ASN A 12 -12.93 11.85 -40.66
N VAL A 13 -12.87 11.53 -39.36
CA VAL A 13 -12.71 10.14 -38.88
C VAL A 13 -14.09 9.53 -38.69
N HIS A 14 -14.25 8.27 -39.10
CA HIS A 14 -15.52 7.56 -38.98
C HIS A 14 -15.93 7.46 -37.49
N PRO A 15 -17.20 7.70 -37.09
CA PRO A 15 -17.60 7.80 -35.69
C PRO A 15 -17.16 6.63 -34.81
N ARG A 16 -17.21 5.40 -35.34
CA ARG A 16 -16.79 4.18 -34.62
C ARG A 16 -15.29 4.10 -34.34
N GLU A 17 -14.46 4.86 -35.06
CA GLU A 17 -13.00 4.85 -34.94
C GLU A 17 -12.47 6.02 -34.10
N ARG A 18 -13.30 7.03 -33.81
CA ARG A 18 -12.89 8.25 -33.14
C ARG A 18 -12.36 7.98 -31.73
N HIS A 19 -13.14 7.37 -30.84
CA HIS A 19 -12.73 7.17 -29.44
C HIS A 19 -11.52 6.22 -29.33
N PRO A 20 -11.46 5.06 -30.02
CA PRO A 20 -10.28 4.21 -30.02
C PRO A 20 -9.01 4.95 -30.49
N LEU A 21 -9.12 5.79 -31.52
CA LEU A 21 -8.02 6.63 -31.98
C LEU A 21 -7.60 7.65 -30.92
N ILE A 22 -8.55 8.39 -30.36
CA ILE A 22 -8.29 9.43 -29.36
C ILE A 22 -7.59 8.84 -28.14
N PHE A 23 -8.09 7.74 -27.57
CA PHE A 23 -7.49 7.11 -26.39
C PHE A 23 -6.09 6.57 -26.69
N ARG A 24 -5.86 5.97 -27.86
CA ARG A 24 -4.51 5.56 -28.27
C ARG A 24 -3.54 6.73 -28.33
N GLU A 25 -3.96 7.86 -28.90
CA GLU A 25 -3.10 9.05 -28.98
C GLU A 25 -2.86 9.69 -27.60
N LEU A 26 -3.86 9.70 -26.72
CA LEU A 26 -3.73 10.18 -25.35
C LEU A 26 -2.80 9.30 -24.50
N ASP A 27 -2.94 7.97 -24.60
CA ASP A 27 -2.10 7.00 -23.88
C ASP A 27 -0.62 7.07 -24.33
N ALA A 28 -0.36 7.57 -25.54
CA ALA A 28 0.98 7.76 -26.08
C ALA A 28 1.67 9.07 -25.65
N LEU A 29 0.96 10.01 -25.01
CA LEU A 29 1.54 11.26 -24.55
C LEU A 29 2.55 11.02 -23.42
N ALA A 30 3.63 11.81 -23.38
CA ALA A 30 4.48 11.87 -22.18
C ALA A 30 3.76 12.66 -21.07
N ALA A 31 4.21 12.47 -19.83
CA ALA A 31 3.75 13.28 -18.70
C ALA A 31 3.99 14.78 -18.97
N GLY A 32 2.95 15.59 -18.85
CA GLY A 32 3.00 17.03 -19.11
C GLY A 32 2.66 17.42 -20.55
N ASP A 33 2.73 16.51 -21.52
CA ASP A 33 2.36 16.79 -22.91
C ASP A 33 0.84 16.93 -23.09
N ALA A 34 0.43 17.63 -24.15
CA ALA A 34 -0.97 17.89 -24.45
C ALA A 34 -1.36 17.59 -25.90
N LEU A 35 -2.60 17.15 -26.07
CA LEU A 35 -3.28 16.94 -27.34
C LEU A 35 -4.40 17.97 -27.49
N LEU A 36 -4.39 18.75 -28.57
CA LEU A 36 -5.53 19.57 -28.97
C LEU A 36 -6.45 18.73 -29.85
N LEU A 37 -7.56 18.28 -29.29
CA LEU A 37 -8.61 17.56 -30.01
C LEU A 37 -9.53 18.57 -30.72
N VAL A 38 -9.78 18.35 -32.01
CA VAL A 38 -10.73 19.12 -32.82
C VAL A 38 -11.86 18.18 -33.28
N ASN A 39 -13.10 18.53 -32.93
CA ASN A 39 -14.30 17.72 -33.18
C ASN A 39 -15.39 18.54 -33.89
N ASP A 40 -16.31 17.84 -34.57
CA ASP A 40 -17.46 18.43 -35.29
C ASP A 40 -18.68 18.65 -34.39
N HIS A 41 -18.65 18.16 -33.16
CA HIS A 41 -19.67 18.32 -32.15
C HIS A 41 -19.08 18.42 -30.75
N ASP A 42 -19.93 18.72 -29.78
CA ASP A 42 -19.58 18.81 -28.37
C ASP A 42 -18.98 17.49 -27.83
N PRO A 43 -17.72 17.49 -27.37
CA PRO A 43 -17.03 16.29 -26.90
C PRO A 43 -17.41 15.86 -25.47
N ARG A 44 -18.49 16.39 -24.86
CA ARG A 44 -18.96 15.98 -23.53
C ARG A 44 -19.06 14.47 -23.30
N PRO A 45 -19.61 13.64 -24.22
CA PRO A 45 -19.65 12.19 -24.02
C PRO A 45 -18.25 11.57 -23.84
N LEU A 46 -17.29 12.00 -24.67
CA LEU A 46 -15.89 11.58 -24.58
C LEU A 46 -15.24 12.02 -23.26
N TYR A 47 -15.56 13.22 -22.78
CA TYR A 47 -15.08 13.69 -21.46
C TYR A 47 -15.51 12.71 -20.34
N TYR A 48 -16.79 12.35 -20.29
CA TYR A 48 -17.29 11.44 -19.25
C TYR A 48 -16.67 10.05 -19.35
N GLU A 49 -16.48 9.54 -20.57
CA GLU A 49 -15.80 8.25 -20.79
C GLU A 49 -14.34 8.29 -20.35
N LEU A 50 -13.59 9.34 -20.73
CA LEU A 50 -12.20 9.51 -20.34
C LEU A 50 -12.03 9.62 -18.82
N MET A 51 -12.90 10.38 -18.14
CA MET A 51 -12.84 10.53 -16.69
C MET A 51 -13.19 9.23 -15.94
N ALA A 52 -14.07 8.40 -16.50
CA ALA A 52 -14.40 7.11 -15.92
C ALA A 52 -13.30 6.06 -16.13
N GLU A 53 -12.67 6.05 -17.31
CA GLU A 53 -11.66 5.05 -17.66
C GLU A 53 -10.24 5.41 -17.23
N ARG A 54 -9.92 6.70 -17.09
CA ARG A 54 -8.58 7.23 -16.78
C ARG A 54 -8.65 8.30 -15.68
N PRO A 55 -9.23 7.99 -14.51
CA PRO A 55 -9.42 8.98 -13.45
C PRO A 55 -8.08 9.59 -13.03
N GLY A 56 -8.02 10.94 -13.00
CA GLY A 56 -6.84 11.70 -12.55
C GLY A 56 -5.62 11.64 -13.47
N GLN A 57 -5.70 11.05 -14.66
CA GLN A 57 -4.57 10.96 -15.59
C GLN A 57 -4.52 12.11 -16.61
N PHE A 58 -5.64 12.79 -16.83
CA PHE A 58 -5.75 13.84 -17.83
C PHE A 58 -6.48 15.06 -17.28
N ASP A 59 -6.02 16.23 -17.69
CA ASP A 59 -6.68 17.52 -17.51
C ASP A 59 -7.42 17.90 -18.79
N TRP A 60 -8.57 18.56 -18.66
CA TRP A 60 -9.50 18.86 -19.75
C TRP A 60 -9.81 20.35 -19.79
N THR A 61 -9.22 21.05 -20.75
CA THR A 61 -9.40 22.50 -20.91
C THR A 61 -10.12 22.81 -22.22
N PRO A 62 -11.38 23.28 -22.18
CA PRO A 62 -12.08 23.73 -23.38
C PRO A 62 -11.33 24.90 -24.04
N VAL A 63 -11.15 24.84 -25.37
CA VAL A 63 -10.47 25.89 -26.14
C VAL A 63 -11.47 26.62 -27.04
N GLN A 64 -12.33 25.89 -27.75
CA GLN A 64 -13.39 26.46 -28.58
C GLN A 64 -14.69 25.66 -28.43
N GLN A 65 -15.82 26.38 -28.37
CA GLN A 65 -17.14 25.79 -28.14
C GLN A 65 -18.11 26.21 -29.25
N GLY A 66 -18.07 25.53 -30.40
CA GLY A 66 -19.11 25.55 -31.43
C GLY A 66 -19.49 26.93 -32.01
N PRO A 67 -20.51 26.98 -32.90
CA PRO A 67 -21.25 25.84 -33.45
C PRO A 67 -20.52 25.10 -34.57
N GLU A 68 -19.52 25.73 -35.21
CA GLU A 68 -18.85 25.19 -36.41
C GLU A 68 -17.70 24.24 -36.08
N THR A 69 -17.05 24.41 -34.92
CA THR A 69 -15.90 23.59 -34.50
C THR A 69 -15.82 23.60 -32.98
N TRP A 70 -15.55 22.43 -32.41
CA TRP A 70 -15.28 22.24 -31.00
C TRP A 70 -13.83 21.83 -30.81
N SER A 71 -13.13 22.47 -29.88
CA SER A 71 -11.77 22.05 -29.54
C SER A 71 -11.52 22.05 -28.04
N VAL A 72 -10.74 21.07 -27.61
CA VAL A 72 -10.34 20.89 -26.22
C VAL A 72 -8.87 20.52 -26.18
N ARG A 73 -8.15 21.16 -25.26
CA ARG A 73 -6.79 20.76 -24.88
C ARG A 73 -6.88 19.71 -23.78
N ILE A 74 -6.40 18.51 -24.08
CA ILE A 74 -6.34 17.39 -23.16
C ILE A 74 -4.87 17.17 -22.81
N ARG A 75 -4.50 17.47 -21.56
CA ARG A 75 -3.10 17.37 -21.10
C ARG A 75 -2.93 16.10 -20.28
N ARG A 76 -1.91 15.30 -20.60
CA ARG A 76 -1.55 14.16 -19.76
C ARG A 76 -0.90 14.68 -18.49
N LEU A 77 -1.55 14.42 -17.37
CA LEU A 77 -0.95 14.69 -16.07
C LEU A 77 0.24 13.73 -15.90
N GLY A 78 1.33 14.22 -15.30
CA GLY A 78 2.32 13.28 -14.81
C GLY A 78 1.65 12.31 -13.85
N ALA A 79 2.06 11.03 -13.88
CA ALA A 79 1.71 10.16 -12.78
C ALA A 79 2.08 10.93 -11.50
N PRO A 80 1.17 11.08 -10.52
CA PRO A 80 1.59 11.56 -9.22
C PRO A 80 2.83 10.76 -8.85
N GLY A 81 3.87 11.44 -8.36
CA GLY A 81 4.97 10.73 -7.73
C GLY A 81 4.40 9.74 -6.71
N GLU A 82 5.08 8.62 -6.49
CA GLU A 82 4.65 7.67 -5.46
C GLU A 82 4.30 8.44 -4.17
N PRO A 83 3.06 8.30 -3.63
CA PRO A 83 2.70 8.97 -2.39
C PRO A 83 3.71 8.64 -1.31
N ARG A 84 4.09 9.62 -0.48
CA ARG A 84 5.11 9.41 0.56
C ARG A 84 4.70 8.32 1.54
N THR A 85 3.40 8.23 1.82
CA THR A 85 2.81 7.18 2.65
C THR A 85 3.05 5.78 2.08
N VAL A 86 2.95 5.64 0.74
CA VAL A 86 3.22 4.36 0.06
C VAL A 86 4.70 4.02 0.08
N ALA A 87 5.57 5.01 -0.15
CA ALA A 87 7.01 4.83 -0.08
C ALA A 87 7.47 4.42 1.33
N TRP A 88 6.92 5.06 2.37
CA TRP A 88 7.13 4.71 3.77
C TRP A 88 6.72 3.25 4.05
N LEU A 89 5.47 2.89 3.70
CA LEU A 89 4.93 1.55 3.96
C LEU A 89 5.80 0.46 3.33
N ARG A 90 6.23 0.65 2.07
CA ARG A 90 7.12 -0.29 1.36
C ARG A 90 8.50 -0.42 2.02
N GLU A 91 9.05 0.67 2.54
CA GLU A 91 10.35 0.63 3.22
C GLU A 91 10.22 -0.12 4.56
N GLU A 92 9.19 0.17 5.35
CA GLU A 92 8.90 -0.56 6.59
C GLU A 92 8.72 -2.06 6.31
N HIS A 93 7.91 -2.42 5.31
CA HIS A 93 7.72 -3.82 4.93
C HIS A 93 9.00 -4.52 4.49
N ARG A 94 9.86 -3.82 3.74
CA ARG A 94 11.17 -4.33 3.33
C ARG A 94 12.08 -4.57 4.53
N ALA A 95 12.03 -3.71 5.55
CA ALA A 95 12.80 -3.86 6.78
C ALA A 95 12.28 -5.01 7.66
N LEU A 96 10.96 -5.20 7.70
CA LEU A 96 10.28 -6.23 8.49
C LEU A 96 10.43 -7.65 7.92
N ALA A 97 10.40 -7.80 6.59
CA ALA A 97 10.32 -9.10 5.92
C ALA A 97 11.42 -10.10 6.33
N PRO A 98 12.73 -9.75 6.37
CA PRO A 98 13.76 -10.71 6.78
C PRO A 98 13.58 -11.20 8.23
N ARG A 99 13.10 -10.33 9.13
CA ARG A 99 12.85 -10.65 10.54
C ARG A 99 11.67 -11.59 10.71
N ILE A 100 10.67 -11.48 9.84
CA ILE A 100 9.54 -12.41 9.78
C ILE A 100 10.04 -13.78 9.30
N ASP A 101 10.83 -13.84 8.23
CA ASP A 101 11.40 -15.09 7.70
C ASP A 101 12.30 -15.81 8.74
N GLU A 102 13.01 -15.05 9.57
CA GLU A 102 13.81 -15.59 10.68
C GLU A 102 12.99 -16.39 11.70
N LEU A 103 11.68 -16.14 11.85
CA LEU A 103 10.83 -16.87 12.80
C LEU A 103 10.75 -18.36 12.48
N ALA A 104 10.58 -18.71 11.20
CA ALA A 104 10.54 -20.10 10.75
C ALA A 104 11.91 -20.78 10.88
N VAL A 105 12.99 -20.05 10.56
CA VAL A 105 14.35 -20.54 10.75
C VAL A 105 14.61 -20.84 12.22
N LEU A 106 14.24 -19.92 13.12
CA LEU A 106 14.35 -20.12 14.55
C LEU A 106 13.55 -21.34 15.01
N ALA A 107 12.29 -21.46 14.60
CA ALA A 107 11.42 -22.61 14.92
C ALA A 107 12.07 -23.94 14.52
N SER A 108 12.70 -24.01 13.35
CA SER A 108 13.35 -25.22 12.85
C SER A 108 14.53 -25.71 13.71
N ARG A 109 15.17 -24.80 14.46
CA ARG A 109 16.31 -25.11 15.34
C ARG A 109 15.90 -25.49 16.76
N LEU A 110 14.63 -25.28 17.13
CA LEU A 110 14.17 -25.56 18.49
C LEU A 110 14.02 -27.06 18.75
N SER A 111 14.63 -27.49 19.85
CA SER A 111 14.51 -28.81 20.46
C SER A 111 14.78 -28.66 21.96
N THR A 112 14.34 -29.61 22.78
CA THR A 112 14.62 -29.58 24.23
C THR A 112 16.12 -29.45 24.53
N ALA A 113 16.98 -30.08 23.71
CA ALA A 113 18.43 -30.01 23.86
C ALA A 113 19.05 -28.67 23.42
N SER A 114 18.41 -27.95 22.49
CA SER A 114 18.90 -26.65 21.99
C SER A 114 18.30 -25.45 22.71
N TRP A 115 17.29 -25.63 23.56
CA TRP A 115 16.55 -24.52 24.19
C TRP A 115 17.45 -23.49 24.86
N SER A 116 18.39 -23.90 25.72
CA SER A 116 19.28 -22.98 26.44
C SER A 116 20.12 -22.10 25.51
N LYS A 117 20.49 -22.63 24.33
CA LYS A 117 21.24 -21.91 23.30
C LYS A 117 20.34 -20.98 22.49
N GLU A 118 19.14 -21.40 22.15
CA GLU A 118 18.23 -20.67 21.24
C GLU A 118 17.28 -19.71 21.97
N SER A 119 17.06 -19.84 23.28
CA SER A 119 16.14 -18.97 24.05
C SER A 119 16.46 -17.47 23.95
N PRO A 120 17.73 -17.01 23.86
CA PRO A 120 18.02 -15.61 23.58
C PRO A 120 17.50 -15.15 22.20
N ALA A 121 17.47 -16.02 21.20
CA ALA A 121 16.91 -15.68 19.89
C ALA A 121 15.37 -15.61 19.94
N VAL A 122 14.71 -16.48 20.73
CA VAL A 122 13.26 -16.39 20.99
C VAL A 122 12.91 -15.07 21.68
N ARG A 123 13.69 -14.63 22.66
CA ARG A 123 13.51 -13.31 23.30
C ARG A 123 13.65 -12.16 22.30
N ARG A 124 14.69 -12.16 21.46
CA ARG A 124 14.84 -11.14 20.40
C ARG A 124 13.69 -11.14 19.39
N ALA A 125 13.13 -12.30 19.06
CA ALA A 125 11.95 -12.41 18.22
C ALA A 125 10.72 -11.79 18.91
N LEU A 126 10.49 -12.09 20.20
CA LEU A 126 9.43 -11.47 20.99
C LEU A 126 9.58 -9.95 21.11
N ASP A 127 10.80 -9.46 21.33
CA ASP A 127 11.08 -8.03 21.41
C ASP A 127 10.77 -7.33 20.07
N PHE A 128 11.12 -7.96 18.95
CA PHE A 128 10.77 -7.51 17.61
C PHE A 128 9.25 -7.47 17.39
N LEU A 129 8.55 -8.55 17.71
CA LEU A 129 7.10 -8.62 17.55
C LEU A 129 6.41 -7.50 18.35
N ARG A 130 6.85 -7.28 19.59
CA ARG A 130 6.23 -6.32 20.51
C ARG A 130 6.61 -4.87 20.28
N SER A 131 7.87 -4.61 19.96
CA SER A 131 8.43 -3.25 19.97
C SER A 131 8.57 -2.67 18.57
N HIS A 132 8.24 -3.43 17.54
CA HIS A 132 8.33 -2.99 16.15
C HIS A 132 7.12 -3.44 15.33
N LEU A 133 6.87 -4.75 15.23
CA LEU A 133 5.81 -5.26 14.35
C LEU A 133 4.40 -4.88 14.82
N LEU A 134 4.06 -5.06 16.10
CA LEU A 134 2.74 -4.69 16.62
C LEU A 134 2.50 -3.16 16.61
N PRO A 135 3.49 -2.30 16.93
CA PRO A 135 3.38 -0.87 16.70
C PRO A 135 3.11 -0.50 15.23
N HIS A 136 3.83 -1.10 14.28
CA HIS A 136 3.58 -0.95 12.84
C HIS A 136 2.13 -1.29 12.47
N ALA A 137 1.64 -2.45 12.89
CA ALA A 137 0.26 -2.90 12.68
C ALA A 137 -0.79 -1.90 13.22
N ARG A 138 -0.53 -1.26 14.37
CA ARG A 138 -1.43 -0.25 14.94
C ARG A 138 -1.43 1.04 14.13
N LEU A 139 -0.27 1.46 13.62
CA LEU A 139 -0.17 2.62 12.73
C LEU A 139 -0.93 2.38 11.43
N GLU A 140 -0.91 1.16 10.91
CA GLU A 140 -1.70 0.80 9.74
C GLU A 140 -3.20 0.92 10.00
N GLU A 141 -3.68 0.44 11.15
CA GLU A 141 -5.08 0.57 11.54
C GLU A 141 -5.53 2.03 11.67
N GLU A 142 -4.66 2.91 12.17
CA GLU A 142 -4.96 4.32 12.37
C GLU A 142 -4.89 5.14 11.07
N VAL A 143 -3.88 4.87 10.24
CA VAL A 143 -3.50 5.74 9.11
C VAL A 143 -3.82 5.09 7.78
N ILE A 144 -3.38 3.85 7.58
CA ILE A 144 -3.36 3.20 6.27
C ILE A 144 -4.73 2.64 5.91
N TYR A 145 -5.34 1.83 6.78
CA TYR A 145 -6.60 1.16 6.50
C TYR A 145 -7.76 2.13 6.23
N PRO A 146 -7.91 3.26 6.96
CA PRO A 146 -8.92 4.25 6.62
C PRO A 146 -8.72 4.85 5.21
N ALA A 147 -7.47 5.03 4.76
CA ALA A 147 -7.17 5.50 3.41
C ALA A 147 -7.50 4.43 2.35
N VAL A 148 -7.17 3.16 2.61
CA VAL A 148 -7.55 2.03 1.74
C VAL A 148 -9.07 1.95 1.60
N GLU A 149 -9.82 2.00 2.71
CA GLU A 149 -11.28 1.89 2.69
C GLU A 149 -11.95 3.02 1.91
N ARG A 150 -11.43 4.26 2.02
CA ARG A 150 -11.87 5.38 1.18
C ARG A 150 -11.56 5.13 -0.29
N GLY A 151 -10.36 4.66 -0.61
CA GLY A 151 -9.95 4.33 -1.97
C GLY A 151 -10.78 3.22 -2.61
N LEU A 152 -11.26 2.26 -1.83
CA LEU A 152 -12.17 1.20 -2.26
C LEU A 152 -13.65 1.64 -2.29
N GLY A 153 -14.00 2.74 -1.62
CA GLY A 153 -15.40 3.15 -1.43
C GLY A 153 -16.19 2.16 -0.57
N ALA A 154 -15.53 1.40 0.31
CA ALA A 154 -16.12 0.31 1.08
C ALA A 154 -15.67 0.38 2.55
N ALA A 155 -16.49 0.99 3.40
CA ALA A 155 -16.24 1.06 4.83
C ALA A 155 -16.20 -0.36 5.45
N GLY A 156 -15.22 -0.63 6.30
CA GLY A 156 -14.99 -1.93 6.93
C GLY A 156 -14.31 -2.97 6.03
N ALA A 157 -13.86 -2.61 4.82
CA ALA A 157 -13.15 -3.53 3.93
C ALA A 157 -11.82 -4.03 4.53
N ALA A 158 -11.24 -3.32 5.50
CA ALA A 158 -10.03 -3.73 6.22
C ALA A 158 -10.30 -4.50 7.52
N ALA A 159 -11.56 -4.79 7.87
CA ALA A 159 -11.90 -5.46 9.14
C ALA A 159 -11.28 -6.86 9.28
N THR A 160 -11.03 -7.56 8.17
CA THR A 160 -10.33 -8.85 8.17
C THR A 160 -8.85 -8.70 8.53
N MET A 161 -8.21 -7.59 8.14
CA MET A 161 -6.81 -7.30 8.48
C MET A 161 -6.67 -6.95 9.96
N VAL A 162 -7.59 -6.16 10.51
CA VAL A 162 -7.67 -5.91 11.97
C VAL A 162 -7.84 -7.22 12.75
N ARG A 163 -8.62 -8.18 12.22
CA ARG A 163 -8.75 -9.51 12.84
C ARG A 163 -7.43 -10.29 12.79
N ASP A 164 -6.66 -10.19 11.72
CA ASP A 164 -5.33 -10.80 11.61
C ASP A 164 -4.37 -10.19 12.65
N HIS A 165 -4.35 -8.87 12.81
CA HIS A 165 -3.53 -8.19 13.83
C HIS A 165 -3.81 -8.68 15.25
N ARG A 166 -5.09 -8.81 15.60
CA ARG A 166 -5.49 -9.37 16.91
C ARG A 166 -5.00 -10.81 17.09
N GLU A 167 -4.94 -11.59 16.01
CA GLU A 167 -4.38 -12.95 16.06
C GLU A 167 -2.87 -12.93 16.26
N VAL A 168 -2.15 -12.05 15.55
CA VAL A 168 -0.70 -11.87 15.72
C VAL A 168 -0.38 -11.48 17.16
N GLU A 169 -1.14 -10.55 17.76
CA GLU A 169 -0.98 -10.15 19.15
C GLU A 169 -1.21 -11.32 20.12
N SER A 170 -2.32 -12.06 19.94
CA SER A 170 -2.65 -13.26 20.73
C SER A 170 -1.55 -14.33 20.65
N LEU A 171 -1.08 -14.66 19.44
CA LEU A 171 -0.01 -15.63 19.24
C LEU A 171 1.34 -15.15 19.82
N THR A 172 1.61 -13.84 19.77
CA THR A 172 2.81 -13.24 20.38
C THR A 172 2.77 -13.36 21.91
N MET A 173 1.60 -13.15 22.52
CA MET A 173 1.41 -13.36 23.96
C MET A 173 1.60 -14.84 24.33
N ALA A 174 0.96 -15.75 23.59
CA ALA A 174 1.10 -17.18 23.80
C ALA A 174 2.56 -17.66 23.66
N LEU A 175 3.30 -17.12 22.69
CA LEU A 175 4.72 -17.45 22.50
C LEU A 175 5.55 -17.01 23.70
N ALA A 176 5.28 -15.82 24.25
CA ALA A 176 5.99 -15.33 25.43
C ALA A 176 5.73 -16.20 26.65
N GLU A 177 4.49 -16.64 26.85
CA GLU A 177 4.14 -17.55 27.94
C GLU A 177 4.81 -18.92 27.78
N ALA A 178 4.76 -19.49 26.57
CA ALA A 178 5.41 -20.77 26.28
C ALA A 178 6.93 -20.69 26.49
N ALA A 179 7.55 -19.59 26.02
CA ALA A 179 8.97 -19.34 26.24
C ALA A 179 9.32 -19.19 27.72
N GLY A 180 8.50 -18.49 28.51
CA GLY A 180 8.70 -18.36 29.96
C GLY A 180 8.62 -19.71 30.69
N ARG A 181 7.69 -20.59 30.29
CA ARG A 181 7.60 -21.96 30.83
C ARG A 181 8.83 -22.79 30.45
N ALA A 182 9.26 -22.73 29.20
CA ALA A 182 10.45 -23.45 28.72
C ALA A 182 11.75 -22.92 29.36
N ASP A 183 11.85 -21.62 29.65
CA ASP A 183 12.96 -21.03 30.40
C ASP A 183 13.01 -21.55 31.85
N ALA A 184 11.85 -21.75 32.49
CA ALA A 184 11.79 -22.34 33.83
C ALA A 184 12.14 -23.85 33.82
N ARG A 185 11.63 -24.59 32.85
CA ARG A 185 11.96 -26.00 32.63
C ARG A 185 11.66 -26.39 31.18
N ALA A 186 12.70 -26.55 30.38
CA ALA A 186 12.56 -27.04 29.03
C ALA A 186 12.21 -28.54 29.02
N ASP A 187 11.09 -28.88 28.40
CA ASP A 187 10.68 -30.24 28.08
C ASP A 187 10.15 -30.29 26.64
N GLU A 188 9.76 -31.49 26.18
CA GLU A 188 9.27 -31.67 24.81
C GLU A 188 8.00 -30.85 24.54
N GLY A 189 7.07 -30.81 25.50
CA GLY A 189 5.79 -30.11 25.34
C GLY A 189 5.95 -28.60 25.23
N THR A 190 6.70 -27.99 26.14
CA THR A 190 6.93 -26.54 26.17
C THR A 190 7.70 -26.05 24.96
N VAL A 191 8.70 -26.81 24.49
CA VAL A 191 9.50 -26.43 23.31
C VAL A 191 8.74 -26.63 22.01
N GLU A 192 7.98 -27.73 21.86
CA GLU A 192 7.14 -27.95 20.68
C GLU A 192 5.98 -26.94 20.59
N GLU A 193 5.46 -26.48 21.74
CA GLU A 193 4.50 -25.37 21.77
C GLU A 193 5.10 -24.07 21.23
N ALA A 194 6.28 -23.66 21.73
CA ALA A 194 6.97 -22.46 21.25
C ALA A 194 7.28 -22.54 19.74
N LYS A 195 7.74 -23.72 19.27
CA LYS A 195 8.02 -24.00 17.86
C LYS A 195 6.78 -23.88 16.98
N ARG A 196 5.66 -24.48 17.41
CA ARG A 196 4.37 -24.37 16.71
C ARG A 196 3.94 -22.90 16.60
N LEU A 197 4.04 -22.14 17.69
CA LEU A 197 3.66 -20.72 17.73
C LEU A 197 4.52 -19.86 16.79
N LEU A 198 5.84 -20.09 16.73
CA LEU A 198 6.73 -19.40 15.78
C LEU A 198 6.36 -19.70 14.32
N TYR A 199 6.07 -20.95 13.98
CA TYR A 199 5.59 -21.28 12.62
C TYR A 199 4.22 -20.67 12.31
N SER A 200 3.29 -20.66 13.29
CA SER A 200 1.99 -20.02 13.13
C SER A 200 2.11 -18.52 12.87
N LEU A 201 2.94 -17.81 13.65
CA LEU A 201 3.25 -16.40 13.46
C LEU A 201 3.85 -16.14 12.08
N HIS A 202 4.88 -16.90 11.69
CA HIS A 202 5.49 -16.77 10.37
C HIS A 202 4.47 -16.94 9.24
N ALA A 203 3.67 -18.01 9.27
CA ALA A 203 2.70 -18.30 8.22
C ALA A 203 1.62 -17.21 8.10
N LEU A 204 1.10 -16.75 9.24
CA LEU A 204 0.09 -15.68 9.27
C LEU A 204 0.68 -14.37 8.74
N LEU A 205 1.85 -13.96 9.22
CA LEU A 205 2.49 -12.70 8.84
C LEU A 205 2.88 -12.66 7.36
N ARG A 206 3.39 -13.76 6.81
CA ARG A 206 3.71 -13.87 5.38
C ARG A 206 2.48 -13.62 4.49
N VAL A 207 1.35 -14.23 4.85
CA VAL A 207 0.10 -14.07 4.10
C VAL A 207 -0.50 -12.69 4.33
N HIS A 208 -0.40 -12.15 5.55
CA HIS A 208 -0.84 -10.80 5.89
C HIS A 208 -0.12 -9.74 5.05
N PHE A 209 1.22 -9.72 5.07
CA PHE A 209 2.03 -8.77 4.30
C PHE A 209 1.79 -8.88 2.80
N ALA A 210 1.58 -10.09 2.28
CA ALA A 210 1.23 -10.28 0.88
C ALA A 210 -0.10 -9.61 0.53
N LYS A 211 -1.12 -9.64 1.40
CA LYS A 211 -2.38 -8.91 1.17
C LYS A 211 -2.14 -7.41 1.07
N GLU A 212 -1.29 -6.85 1.92
CA GLU A 212 -1.03 -5.42 1.91
C GLU A 212 -0.28 -4.98 0.67
N GLU A 213 0.81 -5.68 0.33
CA GLU A 213 1.62 -5.38 -0.85
C GLU A 213 0.86 -5.59 -2.18
N GLU A 214 0.07 -6.65 -2.28
CA GLU A 214 -0.59 -7.03 -3.53
C GLU A 214 -1.96 -6.37 -3.69
N VAL A 215 -2.64 -6.02 -2.59
CA VAL A 215 -4.02 -5.50 -2.63
C VAL A 215 -4.09 -4.04 -2.17
N TYR A 216 -3.51 -3.69 -1.02
CA TYR A 216 -3.74 -2.38 -0.41
C TYR A 216 -2.81 -1.30 -0.97
N VAL A 217 -1.53 -1.59 -1.12
CA VAL A 217 -0.53 -0.69 -1.71
C VAL A 217 -0.97 -0.17 -3.09
N PRO A 218 -1.47 -1.02 -4.03
CA PRO A 218 -1.97 -0.53 -5.32
C PRO A 218 -3.21 0.35 -5.22
N VAL A 219 -4.07 0.16 -4.21
CA VAL A 219 -5.23 1.01 -3.96
C VAL A 219 -4.76 2.38 -3.48
N LEU A 220 -3.89 2.42 -2.47
CA LEU A 220 -3.31 3.66 -1.93
C LEU A 220 -2.62 4.45 -3.04
N GLN A 221 -1.75 3.80 -3.83
CA GLN A 221 -1.02 4.44 -4.92
C GLN A 221 -1.92 5.14 -5.95
N ARG A 222 -3.17 4.69 -6.14
CA ARG A 222 -4.11 5.25 -7.12
C ARG A 222 -5.12 6.23 -6.50
N SER A 223 -5.39 6.12 -5.21
CA SER A 223 -6.52 6.80 -4.57
C SER A 223 -6.11 7.90 -3.58
N LEU A 224 -4.87 7.88 -3.08
CA LEU A 224 -4.40 8.89 -2.14
C LEU A 224 -4.26 10.26 -2.83
N THR A 225 -4.99 11.25 -2.31
CA THR A 225 -4.80 12.65 -2.70
C THR A 225 -3.55 13.24 -2.02
N PRO A 226 -2.94 14.31 -2.57
CA PRO A 226 -1.79 14.96 -1.93
C PRO A 226 -2.07 15.45 -0.49
N GLU A 227 -3.28 15.92 -0.23
CA GLU A 227 -3.71 16.39 1.09
C GLU A 227 -3.86 15.24 2.08
N GLU A 228 -4.38 14.09 1.64
CA GLU A 228 -4.43 12.88 2.47
C GLU A 228 -3.04 12.32 2.73
N ASP A 229 -2.13 12.37 1.75
CA ASP A 229 -0.75 11.92 1.90
C ASP A 229 -0.01 12.77 2.93
N GLU A 230 -0.21 14.09 2.87
CA GLU A 230 0.35 15.01 3.86
C GLU A 230 -0.19 14.76 5.28
N ARG A 231 -1.51 14.54 5.42
CA ARG A 231 -2.10 14.22 6.74
C ARG A 231 -1.61 12.89 7.29
N ALA A 232 -1.55 11.85 6.47
CA ALA A 232 -1.05 10.54 6.86
C ALA A 232 0.41 10.63 7.34
N MET A 233 1.27 11.29 6.57
CA MET A 233 2.68 11.47 6.95
C MET A 233 2.86 12.28 8.24
N ALA A 234 1.98 13.26 8.53
CA ALA A 234 2.04 14.00 9.78
C ALA A 234 1.78 13.12 11.00
N VAL A 235 0.84 12.17 10.91
CA VAL A 235 0.56 11.20 11.98
C VAL A 235 1.72 10.22 12.16
N LEU A 236 2.27 9.71 11.06
CA LEU A 236 3.42 8.79 11.08
C LEU A 236 4.65 9.45 11.73
N ALA A 237 4.96 10.70 11.36
CA ALA A 237 6.09 11.43 11.93
C ALA A 237 5.94 11.72 13.44
N ALA A 238 4.72 11.92 13.93
CA ALA A 238 4.47 12.12 15.37
C ALA A 238 4.84 10.87 16.18
N HIS A 239 4.48 9.68 15.68
CA HIS A 239 4.78 8.42 16.35
C HIS A 239 6.27 8.04 16.30
N GLU A 240 6.99 8.41 15.23
CA GLU A 240 8.45 8.24 15.17
C GLU A 240 9.18 9.11 16.22
N GLY A 241 8.66 10.30 16.52
CA GLY A 241 9.20 11.20 17.55
C GLY A 241 9.02 10.67 18.97
N GLU A 242 7.85 10.11 19.28
CA GLU A 242 7.54 9.53 20.60
C GLU A 242 8.38 8.28 20.90
N GLY A 243 8.67 7.45 19.89
CA GLY A 243 9.52 6.26 20.04
C GLY A 243 11.01 6.54 20.30
N HIS A 244 11.49 7.78 20.08
CA HIS A 244 12.87 8.18 20.39
C HIS A 244 13.05 8.60 21.85
N GLU A 245 12.05 9.22 22.47
CA GLU A 245 12.11 9.65 23.87
C GLU A 245 12.08 8.46 24.84
N ASP A 246 11.33 7.40 24.53
CA ASP A 246 11.26 6.17 25.36
C ASP A 246 12.51 5.27 25.26
N ARG A 247 13.42 5.51 24.31
CA ARG A 247 14.70 4.78 24.19
C ARG A 247 15.86 5.46 24.91
N ALA A 248 15.64 6.65 25.46
CA ALA A 248 16.64 7.44 26.20
C ALA A 248 16.44 7.41 27.73
N GLY A 249 15.47 6.65 28.23
CA GLY A 249 15.12 6.51 29.66
C GLY A 249 15.63 5.23 30.31
#